data_AF-A0A2S2QRC2-F1
#
_entry.id   AF-A0A2S2QRC2-F1
#
_cell.length_a   1.000
_cell.length_b   1.000
_cell.length_c   1.000
_cell.angle_alpha   90.00
_cell.angle_beta   90.00
_cell.angle_gamma   90.00
#
_symmetry.space_group_name_H-M   'P 1'
#
loop_
_entity.id
_entity.type
_entity.pdbx_description
1 polymer ?
#
loop_
_entity_poly.entity_id
_entity_poly.type
_entity_poly.pdbx_seq_one_letter_code
_entity_poly.pdbx_strand_id
1 'polypeptide(L)'
;MWSIVAFRDNSVEVVPSKWYDSGVCAWPKRNLRLCIDQQLSPNSNEFRYLNGRKLGKDTNDYNIAQEKANIAKTTSHLSNNESYDNSQCRNYTNLGPCANKINAPSPLS
;
A
#
# COMPACT_ATOMS: atom_id res chain seq x y z
N MET A 1 -9.64 -5.58 -11.53
CA MET A 1 -8.33 -5.58 -10.84
C MET A 1 -8.03 -4.17 -10.35
N TRP A 2 -7.49 -4.07 -9.15
CA TRP A 2 -7.18 -2.82 -8.42
C TRP A 2 -5.69 -2.73 -8.17
N SER A 3 -5.13 -1.55 -8.41
CA SER A 3 -3.73 -1.22 -8.15
C SER A 3 -3.66 -0.14 -7.08
N ILE A 4 -2.64 -0.25 -6.23
CA ILE A 4 -2.35 0.75 -5.20
C ILE A 4 -1.25 1.62 -5.75
N VAL A 5 -1.47 2.93 -5.82
CA VAL A 5 -0.52 3.88 -6.41
C VAL A 5 -0.16 4.94 -5.38
N ALA A 6 1.14 5.09 -5.13
CA ALA A 6 1.68 6.20 -4.37
C ALA A 6 2.05 7.34 -5.32
N PHE A 7 1.44 8.49 -5.11
CA PHE A 7 1.71 9.71 -5.85
C PHE A 7 2.83 10.52 -5.20
N ARG A 8 3.34 11.53 -5.93
CA ARG A 8 4.44 12.39 -5.45
C ARG A 8 4.08 13.28 -4.26
N ASP A 9 2.80 13.54 -4.05
CA ASP A 9 2.27 14.29 -2.91
C ASP A 9 2.13 13.42 -1.64
N ASN A 10 2.81 12.26 -1.59
CA ASN A 10 2.70 11.24 -0.55
C ASN A 10 1.28 10.66 -0.36
N SER A 11 0.37 10.99 -1.25
CA SER A 11 -0.96 10.39 -1.31
C SER A 11 -0.86 8.97 -1.85
N VAL A 12 -1.47 8.02 -1.16
CA VAL A 12 -1.61 6.62 -1.64
C VAL A 12 -3.06 6.37 -1.95
N GLU A 13 -3.40 5.97 -3.17
CA GLU A 13 -4.79 5.73 -3.54
C GLU A 13 -4.96 4.40 -4.26
N VAL A 14 -6.18 3.87 -4.19
CA VAL A 14 -6.57 2.65 -4.90
C VAL A 14 -7.24 3.05 -6.20
N VAL A 15 -6.72 2.54 -7.31
CA VAL A 15 -7.24 2.82 -8.65
C VAL A 15 -7.51 1.52 -9.41
N PRO A 16 -8.39 1.53 -10.42
CA PRO A 16 -8.47 0.43 -11.37
C PRO A 16 -7.10 0.17 -12.00
N SER A 17 -6.69 -1.10 -12.13
CA SER A 17 -5.35 -1.46 -12.64
C SER A 17 -5.09 -0.88 -14.04
N LYS A 18 -6.12 -0.82 -14.88
CA LYS A 18 -6.04 -0.21 -16.21
C LYS A 18 -5.79 1.31 -16.24
N TRP A 19 -5.86 1.99 -15.10
CA TRP A 19 -5.50 3.40 -15.02
C TRP A 19 -4.00 3.60 -14.85
N TYR A 20 -3.27 2.59 -14.39
CA TYR A 20 -1.84 2.69 -14.18
C TYR A 20 -1.08 2.02 -15.33
N ASP A 21 -0.22 2.78 -15.98
CA ASP A 21 0.73 2.28 -16.97
C ASP A 21 2.12 2.88 -16.73
N SER A 22 3.13 2.03 -16.63
CA SER A 22 4.55 2.42 -16.69
C SER A 22 5.00 3.63 -15.84
N GLY A 23 4.44 3.80 -14.64
CA GLY A 23 4.79 4.92 -13.73
C GLY A 23 3.89 6.15 -13.83
N VAL A 24 2.83 6.05 -14.63
CA VAL A 24 1.83 7.08 -14.83
C VAL A 24 0.46 6.51 -14.52
N CYS A 25 -0.33 7.26 -13.77
CA CYS A 25 -1.70 6.91 -13.42
C CYS A 25 -2.66 7.92 -14.05
N ALA A 26 -3.64 7.43 -14.79
CA ALA A 26 -4.78 8.21 -15.21
C ALA A 26 -5.67 8.53 -14.00
N TRP A 27 -6.05 9.79 -13.88
CA TRP A 27 -6.89 10.30 -12.80
C TRP A 27 -8.02 11.16 -13.39
N PRO A 28 -9.29 10.91 -13.04
CA PRO A 28 -10.40 11.64 -13.62
C PRO A 28 -10.38 13.11 -13.16
N LYS A 29 -10.64 14.03 -14.10
CA LYS A 29 -10.77 15.47 -13.84
C LYS A 29 -12.12 15.81 -13.18
N ARG A 30 -13.15 14.98 -13.41
CA ARG A 30 -14.52 15.15 -12.91
C ARG A 30 -15.10 13.80 -12.47
N ASN A 31 -16.06 13.83 -11.55
CA ASN A 31 -16.88 12.67 -11.17
C ASN A 31 -16.11 11.39 -10.77
N LEU A 32 -15.12 11.53 -9.89
CA LEU A 32 -14.23 10.44 -9.48
C LEU A 32 -14.96 9.16 -9.05
N ARG A 33 -16.01 9.27 -8.23
CA ARG A 33 -16.80 8.11 -7.76
C ARG A 33 -17.38 7.30 -8.91
N LEU A 34 -18.04 7.98 -9.85
CA LEU A 34 -18.66 7.34 -11.01
C LEU A 34 -17.61 6.69 -11.91
N CYS A 35 -16.47 7.36 -12.12
CA CYS A 35 -15.37 6.79 -12.91
C CYS A 35 -14.78 5.52 -12.28
N ILE A 36 -14.68 5.48 -10.95
CA ILE A 36 -14.17 4.31 -10.20
C ILE A 36 -15.19 3.17 -10.22
N ASP A 37 -16.46 3.45 -9.91
CA ASP A 37 -17.52 2.44 -9.87
C ASP A 37 -17.72 1.77 -11.23
N GLN A 38 -17.74 2.56 -12.30
CA GLN A 38 -17.85 2.04 -13.66
C GLN A 38 -16.51 1.53 -14.22
N GLN A 39 -15.41 1.73 -13.49
CA GLN A 39 -14.04 1.52 -13.95
C GLN A 39 -13.90 2.04 -15.38
N LEU A 40 -14.11 3.33 -15.63
CA LEU A 40 -14.06 3.87 -16.99
C LEU A 40 -12.66 3.71 -17.61
N SER A 41 -12.58 3.57 -18.93
CA SER A 41 -11.27 3.55 -19.60
C SER A 41 -10.70 4.97 -19.68
N PRO A 42 -9.42 5.16 -19.34
CA PRO A 42 -8.84 6.49 -19.29
C PRO A 42 -8.76 7.12 -20.68
N ASN A 43 -9.09 8.41 -20.77
CA ASN A 43 -9.06 9.19 -22.01
C ASN A 43 -8.41 10.56 -21.76
N SER A 44 -7.71 11.13 -22.75
CA SER A 44 -6.95 12.38 -22.56
C SER A 44 -7.79 13.63 -22.27
N ASN A 45 -9.08 13.59 -22.60
CA ASN A 45 -9.98 14.74 -22.43
C ASN A 45 -10.47 14.84 -20.97
N GLU A 46 -10.91 13.73 -20.40
CA GLU A 46 -11.53 13.64 -19.08
C GLU A 46 -10.58 13.16 -17.99
N PHE A 47 -9.45 12.58 -18.35
CA PHE A 47 -8.41 12.14 -17.41
C PHE A 47 -7.18 13.03 -17.53
N ARG A 48 -6.53 13.25 -16.40
CA ARG A 48 -5.18 13.79 -16.31
C ARG A 48 -4.24 12.63 -15.96
N TYR A 49 -3.02 12.70 -16.43
CA TYR A 49 -2.01 11.68 -16.18
C TYR A 49 -1.06 12.19 -15.12
N LEU A 50 -0.98 11.47 -14.01
CA LEU A 50 -0.19 11.83 -12.83
C LEU A 50 0.93 10.83 -12.65
N ASN A 51 2.13 11.31 -12.35
CA ASN A 51 3.25 10.42 -12.06
C ASN A 51 3.04 9.77 -10.69
N GLY A 52 3.23 8.45 -10.63
CA GLY A 52 3.08 7.68 -9.41
C GLY A 52 3.83 6.35 -9.48
N ARG A 53 3.99 5.72 -8.32
CA ARG A 53 4.61 4.40 -8.20
C ARG A 53 3.59 3.40 -7.72
N LYS A 54 3.43 2.31 -8.46
CA LYS A 54 2.61 1.18 -8.01
C LYS A 54 3.23 0.52 -6.78
N LEU A 55 2.43 0.31 -5.73
CA LEU A 55 2.79 -0.38 -4.52
C LEU A 55 2.30 -1.83 -4.61
N GLY A 56 3.21 -2.74 -4.97
CA GLY A 56 2.94 -4.17 -5.01
C GLY A 56 2.18 -4.64 -6.26
N LYS A 57 1.54 -5.81 -6.13
CA LYS A 57 0.77 -6.46 -7.20
C LYS A 57 -0.69 -6.06 -7.16
N ASP A 58 -1.32 -6.12 -8.34
CA ASP A 58 -2.74 -5.83 -8.49
C ASP A 58 -3.57 -6.89 -7.75
N THR A 59 -4.69 -6.48 -7.17
CA THR A 59 -5.59 -7.34 -6.39
C THR A 59 -7.00 -7.32 -6.99
N ASN A 60 -7.76 -8.42 -6.89
CA ASN A 60 -9.13 -8.46 -7.42
C ASN A 60 -10.14 -7.79 -6.49
N ASP A 61 -9.89 -7.82 -5.19
CA ASP A 61 -10.75 -7.27 -4.15
C ASP A 61 -10.39 -5.83 -3.79
N TYR A 62 -11.37 -4.94 -3.90
CA TYR A 62 -11.21 -3.52 -3.55
C TYR A 62 -10.89 -3.34 -2.06
N ASN A 63 -11.57 -4.08 -1.18
CA ASN A 63 -11.36 -3.98 0.27
C ASN A 63 -9.91 -4.33 0.66
N ILE A 64 -9.35 -5.39 0.07
CA ILE A 64 -7.96 -5.80 0.31
C ILE A 64 -6.99 -4.72 -0.20
N ALA A 65 -7.25 -4.15 -1.37
CA ALA A 65 -6.44 -3.07 -1.92
C ALA A 65 -6.51 -1.81 -1.03
N GLN A 66 -7.68 -1.49 -0.49
CA GLN A 66 -7.90 -0.35 0.41
C GLN A 66 -7.18 -0.53 1.75
N GLU A 67 -7.25 -1.72 2.35
CA GLU A 67 -6.52 -2.05 3.58
C GLU A 67 -5.01 -1.86 3.39
N LYS A 68 -4.46 -2.42 2.30
CA LYS A 68 -3.04 -2.27 1.95
C LYS A 68 -2.67 -0.80 1.69
N ALA A 69 -3.53 -0.03 1.04
CA ALA A 69 -3.31 1.39 0.83
C ALA A 69 -3.26 2.16 2.17
N ASN A 70 -4.15 1.84 3.11
CA ASN A 70 -4.14 2.43 4.45
C ASN A 70 -2.86 2.09 5.22
N ILE A 71 -2.41 0.83 5.16
CA ILE A 71 -1.12 0.41 5.74
C ILE A 71 0.04 1.18 5.09
N ALA A 72 0.01 1.38 3.77
CA ALA A 72 1.05 2.15 3.08
C ALA A 72 1.04 3.63 3.49
N LYS A 73 -0.14 4.24 3.73
CA LYS A 73 -0.24 5.61 4.27
C LYS A 73 0.40 5.69 5.66
N THR A 74 0.11 4.75 6.55
CA THR A 74 0.63 4.79 7.93
C THR A 74 2.11 4.44 8.03
N THR A 75 2.60 3.47 7.26
CA THR A 75 4.03 3.09 7.25
C THR A 75 4.96 4.20 6.75
N SER A 76 4.48 5.10 5.89
CA SER A 76 5.25 6.28 5.46
C SER A 76 5.57 7.25 6.61
N HIS A 77 4.73 7.29 7.64
CA HIS A 77 4.96 8.06 8.88
C HIS A 77 5.73 7.26 9.95
N LEU A 78 5.73 5.93 9.86
CA LEU A 78 6.29 5.03 10.87
C LEU A 78 7.64 4.42 10.48
N SER A 79 8.39 5.05 9.57
CA SER A 79 9.79 4.65 9.34
C SER A 79 10.69 5.16 10.48
N ASN A 80 10.46 4.62 11.67
CA ASN A 80 11.44 4.54 12.76
C ASN A 80 11.23 3.20 13.46
N ASN A 81 11.85 2.15 12.88
CA ASN A 81 11.89 0.77 13.40
C ASN A 81 10.48 0.12 13.37
N GLU A 82 10.19 -0.97 12.66
CA GLU A 82 10.78 -2.28 12.76
C GLU A 82 10.13 -3.24 11.71
N SER A 83 10.90 -4.28 11.39
CA SER A 83 10.66 -5.48 10.58
C SER A 83 9.21 -5.83 10.16
N TYR A 84 9.10 -6.17 8.86
CA TYR A 84 7.99 -6.91 8.23
C TYR A 84 7.49 -8.06 9.11
N ASP A 85 6.23 -8.00 9.55
CA ASP A 85 5.44 -9.20 9.75
C ASP A 85 3.99 -8.96 9.35
N ASN A 86 3.47 -9.91 8.57
CA ASN A 86 2.11 -9.99 8.12
C ASN A 86 1.23 -10.45 9.29
N SER A 87 0.84 -9.53 10.16
CA SER A 87 -0.05 -9.85 11.27
C SER A 87 -1.28 -8.95 11.22
N GLN A 88 -2.42 -9.56 10.89
CA GLN A 88 -3.73 -9.01 11.20
C GLN A 88 -3.72 -8.49 12.65
N CYS A 89 -4.12 -7.24 12.85
CA CYS A 89 -4.46 -6.75 14.18
C CYS A 89 -5.74 -7.44 14.66
N ARG A 90 -5.62 -8.70 15.10
CA ARG A 90 -6.51 -9.30 16.09
C ARG A 90 -5.94 -8.96 17.44
N ASN A 91 -6.77 -8.31 18.24
CA ASN A 91 -6.56 -8.01 19.66
C ASN A 91 -5.88 -9.16 20.40
N TYR A 92 -4.65 -8.97 20.88
CA TYR A 92 -4.14 -9.72 22.02
C TYR A 92 -3.34 -8.80 22.94
N THR A 93 -3.97 -8.49 24.07
CA THR A 93 -3.31 -8.16 25.32
C THR A 93 -2.31 -9.26 25.66
N ASN A 94 -1.02 -8.93 25.77
CA ASN A 94 -0.11 -9.34 26.85
C ASN A 94 1.31 -8.85 26.53
N LEU A 95 1.72 -7.81 27.26
CA LEU A 95 3.10 -7.35 27.31
C LEU A 95 3.95 -8.38 28.07
N GLY A 96 5.01 -8.88 27.45
CA GLY A 96 6.15 -9.51 28.10
C GLY A 96 7.44 -9.02 27.44
N PRO A 97 8.45 -8.55 28.19
CA PRO A 97 9.63 -7.93 27.60
C PRO A 97 10.62 -9.01 27.13
N CYS A 98 11.04 -8.95 25.86
CA CYS A 98 12.10 -9.81 25.36
C CYS A 98 13.46 -9.38 25.91
N ALA A 99 13.97 -10.16 26.86
CA ALA A 99 15.38 -10.17 27.24
C ALA A 99 16.19 -10.85 26.12
N ASN A 100 17.09 -10.10 25.48
CA ASN A 100 18.07 -10.65 24.54
C ASN A 100 19.20 -11.33 25.33
N LYS A 101 19.30 -12.66 25.23
CA LYS A 101 20.49 -13.43 25.65
C LYS A 101 21.52 -13.39 24.52
N ILE A 102 22.69 -12.82 24.78
CA ILE A 102 23.86 -12.91 23.90
C ILE A 102 24.95 -13.74 24.59
N ASN A 103 25.33 -14.82 23.89
CA ASN A 103 26.60 -15.54 23.86
C ASN A 103 27.09 -16.31 25.10
N ALA A 104 27.10 -17.64 24.97
CA ALA A 104 27.95 -18.55 25.74
C ALA A 104 29.09 -19.09 24.84
N PRO A 105 30.36 -19.09 25.27
CA PRO A 105 31.44 -19.77 24.56
C PRO A 105 31.48 -21.27 24.87
N SER A 106 31.78 -22.07 23.85
CA SER A 106 31.94 -23.53 23.90
C SER A 106 33.06 -23.97 24.84
N PRO A 107 32.91 -25.08 25.60
CA PRO A 107 34.04 -25.73 26.28
C PRO A 107 34.72 -26.77 25.38
N LEU A 108 36.03 -26.64 25.23
CA LEU A 108 36.97 -27.69 24.83
C LEU A 108 37.45 -28.39 26.10
N SER A 109 37.28 -29.71 26.16
CA SER A 109 38.11 -30.65 26.94
C SER A 109 38.14 -31.98 26.22
#